data_AF-A0A1G8PYA1-F1
#
_entry.id   AF-A0A1G8PYA1-F1
#
_cell.length_a   1.000
_cell.length_b   1.000
_cell.length_c   1.000
_cell.angle_alpha   90.00
_cell.angle_beta   90.00
_cell.angle_gamma   90.00
#
_symmetry.space_group_name_H-M   'P 1'
#
loop_
_entity.id
_entity.type
_entity.pdbx_description
1 polymer ?
#
loop_
_entity_poly.entity_id
_entity_poly.type
_entity_poly.pdbx_seq_one_letter_code
_entity_poly.pdbx_strand_id
1 'polypeptide(L)'
;MSDKVLKIRTNREIRSYARERLLGNMLIPCLVTFFFFSARNVFELFMQYGILGTDMFAFIFYVALFITINSVWGLIRYGISRYFLSFITTKKASPANIFAGFKGSTETIIVVSLILAIISLVFQLPYLIYTFFFSVNTIHSFLLSLVLFLAGNLVVYLIEAYLAPIYFVICDNPGARLPWILVITFSLMNTKNFFKYIGLQISFIPLYLLGLLSFGIGLLWVVPYAYTSYAYFYEALCETYLSTQDKKEASVE
;
A
#
# COMPACT_ATOMS: atom_id res chain seq x y z
N MET A 1 30.43 -23.37 0.64
CA MET A 1 29.96 -23.41 2.05
C MET A 1 29.38 -22.04 2.44
N SER A 2 28.12 -21.79 2.07
CA SER A 2 27.24 -20.78 2.71
C SER A 2 25.82 -21.27 2.52
N ASP A 3 25.48 -22.29 3.31
CA ASP A 3 24.23 -23.02 3.22
C ASP A 3 23.14 -22.35 4.05
N LYS A 4 22.97 -21.04 3.84
CA LYS A 4 21.86 -20.28 4.41
C LYS A 4 21.07 -19.72 3.25
N VAL A 5 19.86 -20.24 3.04
CA VAL A 5 18.81 -19.45 2.38
C VAL A 5 18.85 -18.08 3.03
N LEU A 6 19.05 -17.01 2.25
CA LEU A 6 19.06 -15.65 2.77
C LEU A 6 17.76 -15.45 3.54
N LYS A 7 17.87 -15.46 4.87
CA LYS A 7 16.71 -15.34 5.74
C LYS A 7 16.38 -13.86 5.79
N ILE A 8 15.18 -13.49 5.36
CA ILE A 8 14.67 -12.13 5.54
C ILE A 8 14.96 -11.70 6.98
N ARG A 9 15.64 -10.56 7.09
CA ARG A 9 16.11 -9.96 8.35
C ARG A 9 14.97 -9.76 9.34
N THR A 10 15.33 -9.61 10.61
CA THR A 10 14.37 -9.34 11.67
C THR A 10 13.74 -7.94 11.52
N ASN A 11 12.56 -7.73 12.09
CA ASN A 11 11.88 -6.43 12.06
C ASN A 11 12.74 -5.31 12.67
N ARG A 12 13.64 -5.63 13.60
CA ARG A 12 14.58 -4.66 14.18
C ARG A 12 15.65 -4.23 13.18
N GLU A 13 16.22 -5.18 12.45
CA GLU A 13 17.25 -4.92 11.44
C GLU A 13 16.69 -4.19 10.21
N ILE A 14 15.47 -4.54 9.77
CA ILE A 14 14.77 -3.83 8.68
C ILE A 14 14.57 -2.36 9.07
N ARG A 15 14.10 -2.13 10.29
CA ARG A 15 13.88 -0.81 10.86
C ARG A 15 15.19 -0.03 11.03
N SER A 16 16.25 -0.63 11.58
CA SER A 16 17.53 0.08 11.71
C SER A 16 18.09 0.50 10.35
N TYR A 17 18.03 -0.38 9.36
CA TYR A 17 18.50 -0.10 8.01
C TYR A 17 17.69 1.01 7.33
N ALA A 18 16.36 0.97 7.42
CA ALA A 18 15.51 2.01 6.87
C ALA A 18 15.79 3.37 7.52
N ARG A 19 16.07 3.41 8.82
CA ARG A 19 16.46 4.63 9.54
C ARG A 19 17.77 5.19 8.99
N GLU A 20 18.79 4.36 8.87
CA GLU A 20 20.11 4.74 8.33
C GLU A 20 20.01 5.31 6.91
N ARG A 21 19.17 4.71 6.05
CA ARG A 21 18.96 5.18 4.68
C ARG A 21 18.24 6.52 4.57
N LEU A 22 17.47 6.90 5.60
CA LEU A 22 16.79 8.19 5.66
C LEU A 22 17.64 9.29 6.35
N LEU A 23 18.68 8.93 7.11
CA LEU A 23 19.54 9.90 7.77
C LEU A 23 20.18 10.85 6.72
N GLY A 24 20.05 12.15 6.96
CA GLY A 24 20.60 13.20 6.08
C GLY A 24 19.64 13.74 5.02
N ASN A 25 18.52 13.07 4.71
CA ASN A 25 17.53 13.57 3.75
C ASN A 25 16.09 13.31 4.20
N MET A 26 15.79 13.49 5.50
CA MET A 26 14.47 13.21 6.08
C MET A 26 13.40 14.22 5.69
N LEU A 27 13.76 15.50 5.49
CA LEU A 27 12.79 16.57 5.28
C LEU A 27 11.89 16.31 4.06
N ILE A 28 12.50 15.92 2.93
CA ILE A 28 11.77 15.73 1.67
C ILE A 28 10.81 14.52 1.76
N PRO A 29 11.21 13.32 2.21
CA PRO A 29 10.29 12.21 2.52
C PRO A 29 9.14 12.59 3.45
N CYS A 30 9.40 13.36 4.51
CA CYS A 30 8.35 13.82 5.42
C CYS A 30 7.33 14.69 4.68
N LEU A 31 7.79 15.67 3.90
CA LEU A 31 6.91 16.57 3.14
C LEU A 31 6.11 15.82 2.07
N VAL A 32 6.77 14.92 1.32
CA VAL A 32 6.12 14.07 0.31
C VAL A 32 5.02 13.23 0.95
N THR A 33 5.34 12.49 2.00
CA THR A 33 4.36 11.59 2.63
C THR A 33 3.23 12.36 3.29
N PHE A 34 3.53 13.48 3.95
CA PHE A 34 2.52 14.34 4.53
C PHE A 34 1.58 14.93 3.48
N PHE A 35 2.11 15.49 2.39
CA PHE A 35 1.29 16.11 1.34
C PHE A 35 0.34 15.10 0.71
N PHE A 36 0.86 13.93 0.31
CA PHE A 36 0.04 12.90 -0.32
C PHE A 36 -0.95 12.25 0.66
N PHE A 37 -0.53 12.00 1.91
CA PHE A 37 -1.46 11.53 2.94
C PHE A 37 -2.61 12.52 3.16
N SER A 38 -2.28 13.81 3.31
CA SER A 38 -3.27 14.87 3.54
C SER A 38 -4.19 15.02 2.33
N ALA A 39 -3.65 15.06 1.12
CA ALA A 39 -4.43 15.12 -0.12
C ALA A 39 -5.42 13.95 -0.21
N ARG A 40 -4.99 12.72 0.08
CA ARG A 40 -5.88 11.55 0.10
C ARG A 40 -7.03 11.72 1.10
N ASN A 41 -6.73 12.15 2.33
CA ASN A 41 -7.75 12.34 3.36
C ASN A 41 -8.73 13.46 2.99
N VAL A 42 -8.27 14.55 2.37
CA VAL A 42 -9.16 15.61 1.88
C VAL A 42 -10.10 15.09 0.79
N PHE A 43 -9.60 14.27 -0.14
CA PHE A 43 -10.47 13.63 -1.15
C PHE A 43 -11.48 12.67 -0.51
N GLU A 44 -11.07 11.88 0.49
CA GLU A 44 -11.98 10.99 1.21
C GLU A 44 -13.09 11.76 1.92
N LEU A 45 -12.75 12.85 2.61
CA LEU A 45 -13.73 13.73 3.26
C LEU A 45 -14.67 14.39 2.24
N PHE A 46 -14.14 14.83 1.10
CA PHE A 46 -14.96 15.35 0.01
C PHE A 46 -15.92 14.29 -0.54
N MET A 47 -15.49 13.05 -0.69
CA MET A 47 -16.36 11.95 -1.13
C MET A 47 -17.46 11.66 -0.11
N GLN A 48 -17.14 11.73 1.18
CA GLN A 48 -18.09 11.45 2.26
C GLN A 48 -19.12 12.56 2.48
N TYR A 49 -18.72 13.83 2.38
CA TYR A 49 -19.56 14.97 2.77
C TYR A 49 -19.90 15.93 1.63
N GLY A 50 -19.17 15.87 0.51
CA GLY A 50 -19.32 16.78 -0.63
C GLY A 50 -20.37 16.34 -1.65
N ILE A 51 -20.73 15.05 -1.69
CA ILE A 51 -21.79 14.53 -2.55
C ILE A 51 -23.13 14.70 -1.82
N LEU A 52 -23.83 15.80 -2.14
CA LEU A 52 -25.12 16.13 -1.55
C LEU A 52 -26.24 15.42 -2.31
N GLY A 53 -26.78 14.34 -1.73
CA GLY A 53 -27.92 13.62 -2.28
C GLY A 53 -28.04 12.22 -1.70
N THR A 54 -29.26 11.78 -1.43
CA THR A 54 -29.58 10.40 -0.99
C THR A 54 -30.35 9.62 -2.06
N ASP A 55 -30.42 10.17 -3.26
CA ASP A 55 -31.10 9.57 -4.39
C ASP A 55 -30.19 8.58 -5.13
N MET A 56 -30.78 7.77 -6.00
CA MET A 56 -30.06 6.75 -6.76
C MET A 56 -28.96 7.35 -7.64
N PHE A 57 -29.17 8.56 -8.17
CA PHE A 57 -28.18 9.26 -8.97
C PHE A 57 -26.93 9.60 -8.15
N ALA A 58 -27.09 10.18 -6.95
CA ALA A 58 -25.95 10.48 -6.07
C ALA A 58 -25.17 9.21 -5.68
N PHE A 59 -25.87 8.09 -5.44
CA PHE A 59 -25.21 6.81 -5.14
C PHE A 59 -24.38 6.28 -6.31
N ILE A 60 -24.96 6.26 -7.52
CA ILE A 60 -24.24 5.82 -8.73
C ILE A 60 -23.03 6.73 -8.99
N PHE A 61 -23.21 8.05 -8.80
CA PHE A 61 -22.14 9.02 -8.97
C PHE A 61 -21.01 8.83 -7.94
N TYR A 62 -21.35 8.57 -6.66
CA TYR A 62 -20.39 8.22 -5.62
C TYR A 62 -19.55 6.99 -6.02
N VAL A 63 -20.20 5.93 -6.48
CA VAL A 63 -19.51 4.70 -6.91
C VAL A 63 -18.58 4.97 -8.09
N ALA A 64 -19.03 5.74 -9.09
CA ALA A 64 -18.21 6.10 -10.24
C ALA A 64 -16.97 6.91 -9.82
N LEU A 65 -17.15 7.95 -8.99
CA LEU A 65 -16.05 8.77 -8.48
C LEU A 65 -15.10 7.96 -7.61
N PHE A 66 -15.59 7.06 -6.76
CA PHE A 66 -14.76 6.19 -5.94
C PHE A 66 -13.79 5.37 -6.81
N ILE A 67 -14.29 4.75 -7.87
CA ILE A 67 -13.47 3.95 -8.80
C ILE A 67 -12.43 4.84 -9.49
N THR A 68 -12.85 6.00 -10.03
CA THR A 68 -11.95 6.92 -10.72
C THR A 68 -10.84 7.44 -9.81
N ILE A 69 -11.19 7.91 -8.62
CA ILE A 69 -10.24 8.46 -7.65
C ILE A 69 -9.24 7.39 -7.19
N ASN A 70 -9.71 6.19 -6.84
CA ASN A 70 -8.81 5.12 -6.42
C ASN A 70 -7.88 4.65 -7.54
N SER A 71 -8.35 4.66 -8.79
CA SER A 71 -7.52 4.33 -9.95
C SER A 71 -6.41 5.37 -10.17
N VAL A 72 -6.75 6.67 -10.11
CA VAL A 72 -5.76 7.76 -10.19
C VAL A 72 -4.79 7.72 -9.00
N TRP A 73 -5.30 7.44 -7.80
CA TRP A 73 -4.48 7.27 -6.60
C TRP A 73 -3.47 6.13 -6.74
N GLY A 74 -3.80 5.08 -7.50
CA GLY A 74 -2.86 4.01 -7.85
C GLY A 74 -1.59 4.50 -8.55
N LEU A 75 -1.68 5.51 -9.41
CA LEU A 75 -0.53 6.12 -10.09
C LEU A 75 0.41 6.80 -9.09
N ILE A 76 -0.17 7.50 -8.11
CA ILE A 76 0.56 8.15 -7.03
C ILE A 76 1.19 7.09 -6.10
N ARG A 77 0.45 6.03 -5.74
CA ARG A 77 0.96 4.91 -4.94
C ARG A 77 2.19 4.27 -5.60
N TYR A 78 2.11 4.01 -6.90
CA TYR A 78 3.25 3.53 -7.68
C TYR A 78 4.46 4.48 -7.58
N GLY A 79 4.23 5.79 -7.75
CA GLY A 79 5.28 6.78 -7.64
C GLY A 79 5.91 6.86 -6.24
N ILE A 80 5.11 6.77 -5.18
CA ILE A 80 5.57 6.69 -3.80
C ILE A 80 6.42 5.43 -3.60
N SER A 81 5.98 4.27 -4.10
CA SER A 81 6.77 3.04 -4.08
C SER A 81 8.11 3.22 -4.78
N ARG A 82 8.14 3.82 -5.98
CA ARG A 82 9.38 4.11 -6.72
C ARG A 82 10.30 5.06 -5.96
N TYR A 83 9.73 6.11 -5.36
CA TYR A 83 10.45 7.08 -4.56
C TYR A 83 11.13 6.41 -3.36
N PHE A 84 10.41 5.61 -2.58
CA PHE A 84 10.99 4.92 -1.43
C PHE A 84 11.96 3.80 -1.81
N LEU A 85 11.72 3.11 -2.92
CA LEU A 85 12.65 2.11 -3.45
C LEU A 85 14.00 2.75 -3.84
N SER A 86 13.99 3.99 -4.33
CA SER A 86 15.22 4.69 -4.71
C SER A 86 16.17 5.03 -3.53
N PHE A 87 15.66 5.12 -2.29
CA PHE A 87 16.51 5.25 -1.09
C PHE A 87 17.31 3.97 -0.80
N ILE A 88 16.74 2.83 -1.16
CA ILE A 88 17.33 1.52 -0.95
C ILE A 88 18.36 1.24 -2.05
N THR A 89 17.98 1.41 -3.31
CA THR A 89 18.80 1.03 -4.48
C THR A 89 19.93 2.02 -4.78
N THR A 90 19.61 3.31 -4.96
CA THR A 90 20.57 4.30 -5.53
C THR A 90 20.96 5.43 -4.59
N LYS A 91 20.28 5.58 -3.44
CA LYS A 91 20.40 6.72 -2.51
C LYS A 91 20.15 8.11 -3.13
N LYS A 92 19.70 8.18 -4.39
CA LYS A 92 19.38 9.43 -5.10
C LYS A 92 17.88 9.53 -5.32
N ALA A 93 17.14 9.72 -4.23
CA ALA A 93 15.70 9.88 -4.29
C ALA A 93 15.32 11.27 -4.80
N SER A 94 14.59 11.31 -5.92
CA SER A 94 14.04 12.55 -6.48
C SER A 94 12.52 12.56 -6.30
N PRO A 95 11.92 13.64 -5.75
CA PRO A 95 10.47 13.80 -5.68
C PRO A 95 9.76 13.68 -7.04
N ALA A 96 10.46 13.97 -8.14
CA ALA A 96 9.93 13.80 -9.49
C ALA A 96 9.54 12.34 -9.79
N ASN A 97 10.15 11.36 -9.11
CA ASN A 97 9.82 9.94 -9.26
C ASN A 97 8.39 9.62 -8.79
N ILE A 98 7.76 10.47 -7.98
CA ILE A 98 6.37 10.27 -7.53
C ILE A 98 5.38 10.42 -8.70
N PHE A 99 5.74 11.22 -9.69
CA PHE A 99 4.92 11.38 -10.90
C PHE A 99 5.33 10.40 -12.01
N ALA A 100 6.19 9.42 -11.72
CA ALA A 100 6.66 8.47 -12.71
C ALA A 100 5.53 7.60 -13.29
N GLY A 101 4.48 7.33 -12.51
CA GLY A 101 3.32 6.55 -12.98
C GLY A 101 2.59 7.21 -14.16
N PHE A 102 2.73 8.53 -14.33
CA PHE A 102 2.14 9.28 -15.44
C PHE A 102 3.01 9.28 -16.70
N LYS A 103 4.24 8.77 -16.65
CA LYS A 103 5.21 8.83 -17.77
C LYS A 103 5.53 7.47 -18.39
N GLY A 104 5.26 6.35 -17.71
CA GLY A 104 5.56 5.00 -18.20
C GLY A 104 4.83 3.90 -17.42
N SER A 105 4.51 2.79 -18.09
CA SER A 105 3.69 1.68 -17.57
C SER A 105 2.30 2.12 -17.06
N THR A 106 1.82 3.29 -17.48
CA THR A 106 0.57 3.90 -17.00
C THR A 106 -0.62 2.97 -17.19
N GLU A 107 -0.73 2.30 -18.33
CA GLU A 107 -1.80 1.34 -18.60
C GLU A 107 -1.83 0.21 -17.57
N THR A 108 -0.69 -0.46 -17.35
CA THR A 108 -0.57 -1.54 -16.36
C THR A 108 -0.91 -1.06 -14.95
N ILE A 109 -0.44 0.13 -14.57
CA ILE A 109 -0.71 0.70 -13.24
C ILE A 109 -2.21 1.03 -13.08
N ILE A 110 -2.83 1.64 -14.10
CA ILE A 110 -4.27 1.94 -14.11
C ILE A 110 -5.06 0.63 -13.98
N VAL A 111 -4.74 -0.40 -14.77
CA VAL A 111 -5.46 -1.68 -14.70
C VAL A 111 -5.32 -2.33 -13.32
N VAL A 112 -4.11 -2.35 -12.73
CA VAL A 112 -3.90 -2.87 -11.36
C VAL A 112 -4.73 -2.08 -10.35
N SER A 113 -4.67 -0.75 -10.41
CA SER A 113 -5.39 0.12 -9.49
C SER A 113 -6.90 0.02 -9.64
N LEU A 114 -7.39 -0.17 -10.87
CA LEU A 114 -8.80 -0.38 -11.19
C LEU A 114 -9.29 -1.70 -10.60
N ILE A 115 -8.53 -2.80 -10.78
CA ILE A 115 -8.84 -4.10 -10.18
C ILE A 115 -8.91 -3.97 -8.65
N LEU A 116 -7.93 -3.30 -8.03
CA LEU A 116 -7.92 -3.05 -6.59
C LEU A 116 -9.10 -2.18 -6.13
N ALA A 117 -9.48 -1.16 -6.91
CA ALA A 117 -10.63 -0.31 -6.62
C ALA A 117 -11.94 -1.09 -6.70
N ILE A 118 -12.10 -1.95 -7.72
CA ILE A 118 -13.28 -2.81 -7.87
C ILE A 118 -13.36 -3.81 -6.72
N ILE A 119 -12.26 -4.48 -6.38
CA ILE A 119 -12.20 -5.39 -5.23
C ILE A 119 -12.60 -4.64 -3.94
N SER A 120 -12.06 -3.45 -3.73
CA SER A 120 -12.38 -2.61 -2.58
C SER A 120 -13.87 -2.27 -2.53
N LEU A 121 -14.45 -1.90 -3.67
CA LEU A 121 -15.87 -1.61 -3.79
C LEU A 121 -16.71 -2.85 -3.44
N VAL A 122 -16.42 -4.02 -4.03
CA VAL A 122 -17.18 -5.26 -3.80
C VAL A 122 -17.26 -5.61 -2.32
N PHE A 123 -16.14 -5.51 -1.59
CA PHE A 123 -16.12 -5.80 -0.16
C PHE A 123 -16.73 -4.69 0.70
N GLN A 124 -16.83 -3.46 0.20
CA GLN A 124 -17.52 -2.36 0.86
C GLN A 124 -19.02 -2.28 0.52
N LEU A 125 -19.50 -2.97 -0.54
CA LEU A 125 -20.89 -2.94 -0.97
C LEU A 125 -21.90 -3.25 0.15
N PRO A 126 -21.71 -4.26 1.02
CA PRO A 126 -22.66 -4.52 2.10
C PRO A 126 -22.88 -3.30 3.01
N TYR A 127 -21.80 -2.58 3.35
CA TYR A 127 -21.86 -1.35 4.12
C TYR A 127 -22.56 -0.22 3.34
N LEU A 128 -22.19 -0.03 2.08
CA LEU A 128 -22.76 1.04 1.23
C LEU A 128 -24.26 0.83 0.99
N ILE A 129 -24.69 -0.39 0.69
CA ILE A 129 -26.10 -0.74 0.49
C ILE A 129 -26.88 -0.55 1.80
N TYR A 130 -26.34 -1.02 2.92
CA TYR A 130 -27.01 -0.88 4.21
C TYR A 130 -27.24 0.58 4.58
N THR A 131 -26.22 1.42 4.47
CA THR A 131 -26.30 2.85 4.81
C THR A 131 -27.13 3.66 3.82
N PHE A 132 -27.24 3.22 2.57
CA PHE A 132 -28.10 3.85 1.57
C PHE A 132 -29.59 3.59 1.82
N PHE A 133 -29.98 2.35 2.12
CA PHE A 133 -31.39 1.98 2.30
C PHE A 133 -31.93 2.20 3.72
N PHE A 134 -31.06 2.13 4.73
CA PHE A 134 -31.46 2.18 6.13
C PHE A 134 -30.87 3.40 6.83
N SER A 135 -31.72 4.14 7.54
CA SER A 135 -31.26 5.25 8.37
C SER A 135 -30.46 4.74 9.58
N VAL A 136 -29.27 5.32 9.79
CA VAL A 136 -28.34 4.94 10.87
C VAL A 136 -28.59 5.79 12.12
N ASN A 137 -29.82 5.77 12.63
CA ASN A 137 -30.26 6.68 13.70
C ASN A 137 -30.36 6.01 15.08
N THR A 138 -30.32 4.68 15.14
CA THR A 138 -30.31 3.93 16.40
C THR A 138 -28.93 3.35 16.69
N ILE A 139 -28.65 3.05 17.97
CA ILE A 139 -27.40 2.40 18.35
C ILE A 139 -27.22 1.04 17.65
N HIS A 140 -28.30 0.26 17.49
CA HIS A 140 -28.24 -1.04 16.82
C HIS A 140 -27.89 -0.90 15.33
N SER A 141 -28.54 0.03 14.61
CA SER A 141 -28.23 0.30 13.20
C SER A 141 -26.80 0.85 13.03
N PHE A 142 -26.35 1.69 13.97
CA PHE A 142 -24.99 2.20 13.98
C PHE A 142 -23.96 1.09 14.17
N LEU A 143 -24.13 0.24 15.19
CA LEU A 143 -23.23 -0.88 15.45
C LEU A 143 -23.18 -1.86 14.28
N LEU A 144 -24.32 -2.16 13.65
CA LEU A 144 -24.35 -3.00 12.46
C LEU A 144 -23.58 -2.36 11.28
N SER A 145 -23.80 -1.07 11.02
CA SER A 145 -23.06 -0.35 9.97
C SER A 145 -21.54 -0.35 10.24
N LEU A 146 -21.14 -0.21 11.51
CA LEU A 146 -19.74 -0.24 11.92
C LEU A 146 -19.13 -1.63 11.71
N VAL A 147 -19.84 -2.70 12.04
CA VAL A 147 -19.38 -4.08 11.80
C VAL A 147 -19.19 -4.34 10.31
N LEU A 148 -20.17 -3.95 9.47
CA LEU A 148 -20.08 -4.09 8.02
C LEU A 148 -18.89 -3.30 7.44
N PHE A 149 -18.70 -2.07 7.91
CA PHE A 149 -17.59 -1.21 7.51
C PHE A 149 -16.24 -1.84 7.87
N LEU A 150 -16.07 -2.26 9.13
CA LEU A 150 -14.82 -2.85 9.62
C LEU A 150 -14.52 -4.19 8.96
N ALA A 151 -15.53 -5.05 8.77
CA ALA A 151 -15.35 -6.34 8.09
C ALA A 151 -14.90 -6.15 6.64
N GLY A 152 -15.54 -5.25 5.88
CA GLY A 152 -15.15 -4.93 4.51
C GLY A 152 -13.72 -4.39 4.44
N ASN A 153 -13.39 -3.40 5.27
CA ASN A 153 -12.05 -2.81 5.30
C ASN A 153 -10.97 -3.81 5.73
N LEU A 154 -11.28 -4.73 6.66
CA LEU A 154 -10.34 -5.75 7.08
C LEU A 154 -9.98 -6.69 5.92
N VAL A 155 -10.97 -7.15 5.16
CA VAL A 155 -10.73 -8.03 4.00
C VAL A 155 -9.91 -7.30 2.92
N VAL A 156 -10.28 -6.05 2.60
CA VAL A 156 -9.53 -5.22 1.65
C VAL A 156 -8.08 -5.02 2.11
N TYR A 157 -7.87 -4.70 3.39
CA TYR A 157 -6.53 -4.55 3.96
C TYR A 157 -5.70 -5.82 3.82
N LEU A 158 -6.27 -7.00 4.08
CA LEU A 158 -5.55 -8.28 3.93
C LEU A 158 -5.15 -8.54 2.48
N ILE A 159 -6.03 -8.24 1.52
CA ILE A 159 -5.73 -8.34 0.08
C ILE A 159 -4.64 -7.36 -0.32
N GLU A 160 -4.73 -6.10 0.11
CA GLU A 160 -3.70 -5.09 -0.17
C GLU A 160 -2.35 -5.44 0.47
N ALA A 161 -2.36 -6.01 1.68
CA ALA A 161 -1.15 -6.46 2.34
C ALA A 161 -0.51 -7.65 1.61
N TYR A 162 -1.31 -8.56 1.05
CA TYR A 162 -0.84 -9.65 0.21
C TYR A 162 -0.27 -9.13 -1.12
N LEU A 163 -0.90 -8.11 -1.71
CA LEU A 163 -0.46 -7.46 -2.94
C LEU A 163 0.54 -6.32 -2.70
N ALA A 164 1.04 -6.11 -1.48
CA ALA A 164 1.93 -5.00 -1.14
C ALA A 164 3.16 -4.85 -2.08
N PRO A 165 3.79 -5.93 -2.59
CA PRO A 165 4.91 -5.83 -3.53
C PRO A 165 4.54 -5.29 -4.92
N ILE A 166 3.27 -5.32 -5.32
CA ILE A 166 2.88 -5.20 -6.74
C ILE A 166 3.42 -3.93 -7.40
N TYR A 167 3.34 -2.79 -6.71
CA TYR A 167 3.84 -1.52 -7.25
C TYR A 167 5.37 -1.48 -7.32
N PHE A 168 6.06 -2.17 -6.40
CA PHE A 168 7.52 -2.32 -6.46
C PHE A 168 7.94 -3.25 -7.61
N VAL A 169 7.22 -4.35 -7.85
CA VAL A 169 7.46 -5.25 -8.99
C VAL A 169 7.31 -4.52 -10.33
N ILE A 170 6.29 -3.65 -10.45
CA ILE A 170 6.10 -2.81 -11.64
C ILE A 170 7.23 -1.77 -11.78
N CYS A 171 7.82 -1.31 -10.66
CA CYS A 171 8.96 -0.39 -10.70
C CYS A 171 10.19 -1.04 -11.30
N ASP A 172 10.48 -2.27 -10.90
CA ASP A 172 11.66 -3.01 -11.37
C ASP A 172 11.48 -3.57 -12.79
N ASN A 173 10.23 -3.79 -13.21
CA ASN A 173 9.90 -4.39 -14.52
C ASN A 173 8.93 -3.52 -15.31
N PRO A 174 9.35 -2.29 -15.73
CA PRO A 174 8.50 -1.43 -16.52
C PRO A 174 8.19 -2.08 -17.87
N GLY A 175 6.92 -2.04 -18.29
CA GLY A 175 6.47 -2.66 -19.55
C GLY A 175 6.16 -4.16 -19.46
N ALA A 176 6.36 -4.81 -18.31
CA ALA A 176 5.94 -6.20 -18.14
C ALA A 176 4.41 -6.35 -18.21
N ARG A 177 3.96 -7.51 -18.71
CA ARG A 177 2.52 -7.83 -18.81
C ARG A 177 1.92 -8.11 -17.44
N LEU A 178 0.68 -7.68 -17.22
CA LEU A 178 -0.02 -7.82 -15.95
C LEU A 178 -0.06 -9.26 -15.39
N PRO A 179 -0.35 -10.32 -16.18
CA PRO A 179 -0.37 -11.67 -15.64
C PRO A 179 0.97 -12.10 -15.05
N TRP A 180 2.08 -11.72 -15.70
CA TRP A 180 3.42 -12.02 -15.22
C TRP A 180 3.75 -11.24 -13.93
N ILE A 181 3.36 -9.97 -13.84
CA ILE A 181 3.50 -9.15 -12.63
C ILE A 181 2.76 -9.78 -11.45
N LEU A 182 1.53 -10.26 -11.68
CA LEU A 182 0.74 -10.93 -10.63
C LEU A 182 1.39 -12.24 -10.19
N VAL A 183 1.82 -13.07 -11.13
CA VAL A 183 2.52 -14.34 -10.82
C VAL A 183 3.75 -14.08 -9.97
N ILE A 184 4.57 -13.08 -10.32
CA ILE A 184 5.75 -12.73 -9.52
C ILE A 184 5.36 -12.17 -8.16
N THR A 185 4.38 -11.26 -8.10
CA THR A 185 3.90 -10.69 -6.84
C THR A 185 3.47 -11.79 -5.87
N PHE A 186 2.70 -12.77 -6.34
CA PHE A 186 2.26 -13.92 -5.54
C PHE A 186 3.41 -14.86 -5.18
N SER A 187 4.35 -15.07 -6.10
CA SER A 187 5.55 -15.88 -5.83
C SER A 187 6.47 -15.27 -4.78
N LEU A 188 6.57 -13.93 -4.74
CA LEU A 188 7.30 -13.18 -3.72
C LEU A 188 6.55 -13.23 -2.38
N MET A 189 5.23 -13.02 -2.39
CA MET A 189 4.39 -12.97 -1.20
C MET A 189 3.78 -14.33 -0.84
N ASN A 190 4.63 -15.33 -0.55
CA ASN A 190 4.16 -16.58 0.05
C ASN A 190 3.60 -16.36 1.47
N THR A 191 2.78 -17.29 1.99
CA THR A 191 2.14 -17.21 3.32
C THR A 191 3.10 -16.82 4.45
N LYS A 192 4.32 -17.37 4.45
CA LYS A 192 5.38 -17.02 5.43
C LYS A 192 5.83 -15.56 5.33
N ASN A 193 5.98 -15.05 4.11
CA ASN A 193 6.39 -13.68 3.85
C ASN A 193 5.25 -12.70 4.15
N PHE A 194 4.02 -13.09 3.87
CA PHE A 194 2.82 -12.34 4.24
C PHE A 194 2.74 -12.11 5.75
N PHE A 195 2.87 -13.15 6.57
CA PHE A 195 2.86 -12.97 8.04
C PHE A 195 4.06 -12.16 8.56
N LYS A 196 5.22 -12.24 7.91
CA LYS A 196 6.36 -11.35 8.24
C LYS A 196 6.05 -9.89 7.90
N TYR A 197 5.40 -9.63 6.77
CA TYR A 197 4.97 -8.28 6.39
C TYR A 197 3.95 -7.72 7.38
N ILE A 198 2.95 -8.51 7.78
CA ILE A 198 1.99 -8.12 8.83
C ILE A 198 2.71 -7.87 10.16
N GLY A 199 3.65 -8.74 10.56
CA GLY A 199 4.46 -8.52 11.76
C GLY A 199 5.30 -7.25 11.69
N LEU A 200 5.82 -6.89 10.51
CA LEU A 200 6.52 -5.64 10.28
C LEU A 200 5.56 -4.45 10.45
N GLN A 201 4.38 -4.48 9.85
CA GLN A 201 3.34 -3.46 10.02
C GLN A 201 2.96 -3.25 11.49
N ILE A 202 2.71 -4.35 12.22
CA ILE A 202 2.37 -4.33 13.65
C ILE A 202 3.49 -3.68 14.47
N SER A 203 4.75 -3.90 14.10
CA SER A 203 5.90 -3.30 14.80
C SER A 203 5.96 -1.77 14.70
N PHE A 204 5.19 -1.17 13.80
CA PHE A 204 5.02 0.29 13.69
C PHE A 204 3.81 0.82 14.46
N ILE A 205 2.84 -0.01 14.88
CA ILE A 205 1.66 0.44 15.62
C ILE A 205 2.02 1.28 16.86
N PRO A 206 2.99 0.88 17.71
CA PRO A 206 3.38 1.70 18.86
C PRO A 206 3.94 3.08 18.45
N LEU A 207 4.67 3.15 17.33
CA LEU A 207 5.22 4.41 16.81
C LEU A 207 4.12 5.30 16.22
N TYR A 208 3.16 4.71 15.50
CA TYR A 208 1.98 5.44 15.02
C TYR A 208 1.15 5.99 16.18
N LEU A 209 0.95 5.20 17.24
CA LEU A 209 0.23 5.64 18.43
C LEU A 209 0.96 6.80 19.13
N LEU A 210 2.28 6.70 19.28
CA LEU A 210 3.09 7.78 19.85
C LEU A 210 3.04 9.05 18.97
N GLY A 211 3.08 8.88 17.65
CA GLY A 211 2.90 9.97 16.69
C GLY A 211 1.53 10.64 16.84
N LEU A 212 0.48 9.86 17.05
CA LEU A 212 -0.86 10.38 17.28
C LEU A 212 -0.97 11.17 18.60
N LEU A 213 -0.35 10.67 19.68
CA LEU A 213 -0.31 11.37 20.99
C LEU A 213 0.39 12.73 20.91
N SER A 214 1.27 12.93 19.94
CA SER A 214 1.88 14.23 19.64
C SER A 214 1.05 15.14 18.72
N PHE A 215 -0.29 14.99 18.73
CA PHE A 215 -1.21 15.65 17.80
C PHE A 215 -0.88 15.42 16.31
N GLY A 216 -0.38 14.22 16.00
CA GLY A 216 -0.02 13.83 14.63
C GLY A 216 1.33 14.34 14.15
N ILE A 217 2.04 15.20 14.89
CA ILE A 217 3.34 15.75 14.49
C ILE A 217 4.36 14.61 14.30
N GLY A 218 4.43 13.66 15.23
CA GLY A 218 5.33 12.52 15.14
C GLY A 218 5.08 11.62 13.93
N LEU A 219 3.88 11.63 13.35
CA LEU A 219 3.57 10.85 12.14
C LEU A 219 4.39 11.29 10.93
N LEU A 220 4.82 12.56 10.90
CA LEU A 220 5.68 13.10 9.83
C LEU A 220 6.96 12.27 9.65
N TRP A 221 7.54 11.74 10.72
CA TRP A 221 8.73 10.90 10.67
C TRP A 221 8.41 9.42 10.57
N VAL A 222 7.34 8.96 11.23
CA VAL A 222 7.00 7.53 11.28
C VAL A 222 6.57 7.01 9.91
N VAL A 223 5.81 7.79 9.14
CA VAL A 223 5.30 7.39 7.82
C VAL A 223 6.44 7.15 6.80
N PRO A 224 7.36 8.09 6.52
CA PRO A 224 8.45 7.84 5.57
C PRO A 224 9.39 6.73 6.05
N TYR A 225 9.56 6.61 7.37
CA TYR A 225 10.32 5.53 7.98
C TYR A 225 9.70 4.16 7.73
N ALA A 226 8.38 4.05 7.84
CA ALA A 226 7.63 2.84 7.53
C ALA A 226 7.70 2.48 6.04
N TYR A 227 7.45 3.44 5.13
CA TYR A 227 7.55 3.19 3.69
C TYR A 227 8.94 2.75 3.23
N THR A 228 10.00 3.32 3.81
CA THR A 228 11.39 2.88 3.54
C THR A 228 11.63 1.46 4.03
N SER A 229 11.03 1.09 5.18
CA SER A 229 11.09 -0.27 5.70
C SER A 229 10.35 -1.27 4.81
N TYR A 230 9.23 -0.89 4.21
CA TYR A 230 8.50 -1.74 3.26
C TYR A 230 9.28 -1.91 1.94
N ALA A 231 9.91 -0.85 1.44
CA ALA A 231 10.78 -0.92 0.27
C ALA A 231 11.99 -1.85 0.52
N TYR A 232 12.61 -1.77 1.70
CA TYR A 232 13.68 -2.68 2.07
C TYR A 232 13.22 -4.13 2.26
N PHE A 233 12.02 -4.33 2.83
CA PHE A 233 11.41 -5.65 2.93
C PHE A 233 11.19 -6.25 1.54
N TYR A 234 10.74 -5.46 0.56
CA TYR A 234 10.59 -5.89 -0.82
C TYR A 234 11.92 -6.32 -1.45
N GLU A 235 13.00 -5.53 -1.30
CA GLU A 235 14.33 -5.92 -1.79
C GLU A 235 14.76 -7.28 -1.21
N ALA A 236 14.57 -7.49 0.09
CA ALA A 236 14.87 -8.76 0.74
C ALA A 236 13.99 -9.94 0.23
N LEU A 237 12.74 -9.68 -0.20
CA LEU A 237 11.92 -10.70 -0.85
C LEU A 237 12.54 -11.13 -2.19
N CYS A 238 12.96 -10.17 -3.01
CA CYS A 238 13.57 -10.45 -4.31
C CYS A 238 14.89 -11.22 -4.16
N GLU A 239 15.77 -10.82 -3.24
CA GLU A 239 17.02 -11.55 -2.94
C GLU A 239 16.73 -13.01 -2.51
N THR A 240 15.75 -13.20 -1.63
CA THR A 240 15.37 -14.54 -1.16
C THR A 240 14.82 -15.38 -2.31
N TYR A 241 13.99 -14.80 -3.18
CA TYR A 241 13.39 -15.48 -4.32
C TYR A 241 14.45 -15.94 -5.33
N LEU A 242 15.36 -15.05 -5.74
CA LEU A 242 16.44 -15.38 -6.68
C LEU A 242 17.34 -16.49 -6.13
N SER A 243 17.79 -16.38 -4.86
CA SER A 243 18.61 -17.42 -4.24
C SER A 243 17.92 -18.79 -4.13
N THR A 244 16.58 -18.81 -4.14
CA THR A 244 15.81 -20.06 -4.13
C THR A 244 15.71 -20.66 -5.53
N GLN A 245 15.68 -19.84 -6.59
CA GLN A 245 15.67 -20.31 -7.98
C GLN A 245 17.04 -20.86 -8.37
N ASP A 246 18.13 -20.15 -8.07
CA ASP A 246 19.50 -20.60 -8.37
C ASP A 246 19.79 -21.98 -7.76
N LYS A 247 19.30 -22.22 -6.53
CA LYS A 247 19.42 -23.53 -5.86
C LYS A 247 18.59 -24.63 -6.51
N LYS A 248 17.43 -24.31 -7.06
CA LYS A 248 16.60 -25.30 -7.77
C LYS A 248 17.27 -25.71 -9.06
N GLU A 249 17.79 -24.75 -9.82
CA GLU A 249 18.53 -25.00 -11.06
C GLU A 249 19.77 -25.86 -10.79
N ALA A 250 20.57 -25.51 -9.78
CA ALA A 250 21.75 -26.28 -9.35
C ALA A 250 21.45 -27.67 -8.75
N SER A 251 20.18 -28.00 -8.46
CA SER A 251 19.76 -29.33 -7.98
C SER A 251 19.22 -30.24 -9.07
N VAL A 252 19.00 -29.69 -10.27
CA VAL A 252 18.50 -30.40 -11.45
C VAL A 252 19.64 -30.77 -12.41
N GLU A 253 20.79 -30.08 -12.31
CA GLU A 253 22.08 -30.47 -12.90
C GLU A 253 22.81 -31.55 -12.07
#